data_AF-A0A9E7RSP5-F1
#
_entry.id   AF-A0A9E7RSP5-F1
#
_cell.length_a   1.000
_cell.length_b   1.000
_cell.length_c   1.000
_cell.angle_alpha   90.00
_cell.angle_beta   90.00
_cell.angle_gamma   90.00
#
_symmetry.space_group_name_H-M   'P 1'
#
loop_
_entity.id
_entity.type
_entity.pdbx_description
1 polymer ?
#
loop_
_entity_poly.entity_id
_entity_poly.type
_entity_poly.pdbx_seq_one_letter_code
_entity_poly.pdbx_strand_id
1 'polypeptide(L)'
;MIVLSGSDIDDVVKFISKLDYDHGKKIFLQRVYLDLNTACKLHILSFIEERSRSDISRRAIQMMIDDYEREYGNLINLVKRDILMWI
;
A
#
# COMPACT_ATOMS: atom_id res chain seq x y z
N MET A 1 -12.25 13.59 20.28
CA MET A 1 -11.91 14.91 19.73
C MET A 1 -10.47 14.80 19.26
N ILE A 2 -10.23 14.86 17.95
CA ILE A 2 -8.90 14.72 17.36
C ILE A 2 -8.11 15.98 17.72
N VAL A 3 -6.98 15.82 18.42
CA VAL A 3 -6.06 16.92 18.71
C VAL A 3 -4.89 16.77 17.74
N LEU A 4 -4.97 17.47 16.61
CA LEU A 4 -3.97 17.45 15.57
C LEU A 4 -2.73 18.22 16.04
N SER A 5 -1.55 17.61 15.90
CA SER A 5 -0.28 18.33 16.03
C SER A 5 0.06 18.99 14.70
N GLY A 6 0.66 20.19 14.73
CA GLY A 6 0.98 20.94 13.50
C GLY A 6 1.93 20.21 12.55
N SER A 7 2.80 19.33 13.06
CA SER A 7 3.80 18.61 12.26
C SER A 7 3.20 17.53 11.35
N ASP A 8 2.12 16.87 11.78
CA ASP A 8 1.52 15.78 11.00
C ASP A 8 0.80 16.31 9.75
N ILE A 9 0.23 17.51 9.86
CA ILE A 9 -0.42 18.22 8.74
C ILE A 9 0.63 18.68 7.72
N ASP A 10 1.76 19.23 8.19
CA ASP A 10 2.83 19.72 7.32
C ASP A 10 3.43 18.62 6.44
N ASP A 11 3.55 17.40 6.98
CA ASP A 11 4.09 16.27 6.23
C ASP A 11 3.12 15.76 5.14
N VAL A 12 1.82 15.77 5.41
CA VAL A 12 0.80 15.48 4.38
C VAL A 12 0.80 16.54 3.28
N VAL A 13 0.86 17.82 3.65
CA VAL A 13 0.92 18.94 2.68
C VAL A 13 2.18 18.88 1.81
N LYS A 14 3.34 18.50 2.38
CA LYS A 14 4.58 18.25 1.61
C LYS A 14 4.45 17.08 0.64
N PHE A 15 3.70 16.04 0.97
CA PHE A 15 3.46 14.94 0.03
C PHE A 15 2.51 15.33 -1.10
N ILE A 16 1.44 16.10 -0.79
CA ILE A 16 0.51 16.59 -1.80
C ILE A 16 1.20 17.54 -2.78
N SER A 17 2.00 18.50 -2.28
CA SER A 17 2.74 19.43 -3.14
C SER A 17 3.76 18.77 -4.07
N LYS A 18 4.25 17.56 -3.73
CA LYS A 18 5.09 16.77 -4.66
C LYS A 18 4.29 16.17 -5.82
N LEU A 19 2.98 15.96 -5.68
CA LEU A 19 2.11 15.46 -6.77
C LEU A 19 1.90 16.51 -7.86
N ASP A 20 1.82 17.80 -7.48
CA ASP A 20 1.71 18.90 -8.45
C ASP A 20 3.01 19.11 -9.26
N TYR A 21 4.09 18.42 -8.88
CA TYR A 21 5.42 18.52 -9.47
C TYR A 21 5.86 17.18 -10.10
N ASP A 22 5.02 16.58 -10.93
CA ASP A 22 5.31 15.25 -11.50
C ASP A 22 6.27 15.30 -12.71
N HIS A 23 7.50 14.84 -12.49
CA HIS A 23 8.49 14.46 -13.51
C HIS A 23 8.92 13.00 -13.35
N GLY A 24 8.01 12.08 -12.99
CA GLY A 24 8.25 10.64 -13.09
C GLY A 24 9.32 10.08 -12.14
N LYS A 25 9.61 10.76 -11.03
CA LYS A 25 10.63 10.32 -10.05
C LYS A 25 10.03 9.34 -9.05
N LYS A 26 10.48 8.09 -9.11
CA LYS A 26 10.19 7.01 -8.15
C LYS A 26 10.65 7.43 -6.75
N ILE A 27 9.75 7.43 -5.76
CA ILE A 27 10.11 7.67 -4.36
C ILE A 27 10.48 6.35 -3.70
N PHE A 28 11.68 6.30 -3.11
CA PHE A 28 12.16 5.12 -2.38
C PHE A 28 11.66 5.14 -0.94
N LEU A 29 10.72 4.23 -0.62
CA LEU A 29 10.32 3.91 0.74
C LEU A 29 10.33 2.38 0.89
N GLN A 30 11.28 1.86 1.69
CA GLN A 30 11.35 0.47 2.17
C GLN A 30 11.00 -0.66 1.16
N ARG A 31 12.01 -1.18 0.45
CA ARG A 31 12.04 -2.48 -0.30
C ARG A 31 10.88 -2.79 -1.27
N VAL A 32 9.94 -1.87 -1.50
CA VAL A 32 8.85 -1.98 -2.48
C VAL A 32 8.84 -0.68 -3.29
N TYR A 33 8.88 -0.81 -4.62
CA TYR A 33 8.78 0.35 -5.50
C TYR A 33 7.31 0.78 -5.58
N LEU A 34 6.95 1.85 -4.89
CA LEU A 34 5.67 2.53 -5.07
C LEU A 34 5.87 3.73 -6.00
N ASP A 35 4.94 3.94 -6.94
CA ASP A 35 4.87 5.21 -7.65
C ASP A 35 4.50 6.34 -6.68
N LEU A 36 4.80 7.57 -7.10
CA LEU A 36 4.58 8.77 -6.30
C LEU A 36 3.13 8.90 -5.84
N ASN A 37 2.17 8.61 -6.71
CA ASN A 37 0.74 8.75 -6.42
C ASN A 37 0.30 7.75 -5.34
N THR A 38 0.70 6.49 -5.48
CA THR A 38 0.42 5.43 -4.50
C THR A 38 1.09 5.72 -3.16
N ALA A 39 2.33 6.22 -3.15
CA ALA A 39 3.01 6.60 -1.92
C ALA A 39 2.25 7.73 -1.19
N CYS A 40 1.82 8.78 -1.91
CA CYS A 40 1.04 9.87 -1.32
C CYS A 40 -0.29 9.37 -0.74
N LYS A 41 -1.01 8.51 -1.45
CA LYS A 41 -2.26 7.90 -0.94
C LYS A 41 -2.02 7.10 0.33
N LEU A 42 -0.97 6.29 0.38
CA LEU A 42 -0.61 5.54 1.59
C LEU A 42 -0.27 6.45 2.77
N HIS A 43 0.41 7.57 2.52
CA HIS A 43 0.66 8.60 3.53
C HIS A 43 -0.62 9.23 4.06
N ILE A 44 -1.54 9.61 3.18
CA ILE A 44 -2.84 10.18 3.54
C ILE A 44 -3.67 9.17 4.35
N LEU A 45 -3.72 7.90 3.92
CA LEU A 45 -4.42 6.84 4.64
C LEU A 45 -3.83 6.59 6.03
N SER A 46 -2.50 6.58 6.13
CA SER A 46 -1.79 6.45 7.42
C SER A 46 -2.15 7.56 8.39
N PHE A 47 -2.29 8.79 7.88
CA PHE A 47 -2.75 9.93 8.65
C PHE A 47 -4.22 9.80 9.08
N ILE A 48 -5.12 9.46 8.15
CA ILE A 48 -6.57 9.34 8.43
C ILE A 48 -6.87 8.20 9.42
N GLU A 49 -6.22 7.05 9.28
CA GLU A 49 -6.48 5.87 10.11
C GLU A 49 -5.68 5.85 11.43
N GLU A 50 -4.78 6.83 11.66
CA GLU A 50 -3.84 6.86 12.79
C GLU A 50 -3.05 5.54 12.94
N ARG A 51 -2.69 4.93 11.80
CA ARG A 51 -1.98 3.64 11.72
C ARG A 51 -0.68 3.79 10.96
N SER A 52 0.29 2.92 11.24
CA SER A 52 1.53 2.94 10.49
C SER A 52 1.30 2.54 9.02
N ARG A 53 2.04 3.18 8.09
CA ARG A 53 2.03 2.81 6.67
C ARG A 53 2.28 1.31 6.45
N SER A 54 3.12 0.69 7.29
CA SER A 54 3.40 -0.75 7.26
C SER A 54 2.16 -1.58 7.60
N ASP A 55 1.37 -1.19 8.60
CA ASP A 55 0.16 -1.91 8.99
C ASP A 55 -0.91 -1.82 7.89
N ILE A 56 -1.11 -0.63 7.33
CA ILE A 56 -2.02 -0.43 6.20
C ILE A 56 -1.59 -1.25 4.99
N SER A 57 -0.28 -1.25 4.68
CA SER A 57 0.25 -2.03 3.55
C SER A 57 0.03 -3.53 3.73
N ARG A 58 0.28 -4.08 4.93
CA ARG A 58 0.03 -5.51 5.20
C ARG A 58 -1.46 -5.85 5.06
N ARG A 59 -2.34 -4.97 5.55
CA ARG A 59 -3.80 -5.15 5.41
C ARG A 59 -4.24 -5.12 3.95
N ALA A 60 -3.71 -4.19 3.15
CA ALA A 60 -4.01 -4.10 1.73
C ALA A 60 -3.56 -5.37 0.97
N ILE A 61 -2.37 -5.91 1.29
CA ILE A 61 -1.88 -7.17 0.72
C ILE A 61 -2.81 -8.34 1.10
N GLN A 62 -3.21 -8.44 2.37
CA GLN A 62 -4.12 -9.50 2.82
C GLN A 62 -5.47 -9.42 2.07
N MET A 63 -6.03 -8.22 1.95
CA MET A 63 -7.28 -8.02 1.21
C MET A 63 -7.16 -8.42 -0.26
N MET A 64 -6.06 -8.06 -0.92
CA MET A 64 -5.79 -8.46 -2.30
C MET A 64 -5.72 -9.99 -2.46
N ILE A 65 -5.06 -10.68 -1.52
CA ILE A 65 -4.98 -12.14 -1.51
C ILE A 65 -6.38 -12.75 -1.30
N ASP A 66 -7.13 -12.26 -0.31
CA ASP A 66 -8.46 -12.78 0.01
C ASP A 66 -9.45 -12.60 -1.16
N ASP A 67 -9.38 -11.45 -1.85
CA ASP A 67 -10.22 -11.19 -3.02
C ASP A 67 -9.86 -12.10 -4.19
N TYR A 68 -8.56 -12.34 -4.42
CA TYR A 68 -8.11 -13.29 -5.44
C TYR A 68 -8.56 -14.72 -5.10
N GLU A 69 -8.35 -15.18 -3.86
CA GLU A 69 -8.75 -16.54 -3.46
C GLU A 69 -10.27 -16.74 -3.46
N ARG A 70 -11.06 -15.67 -3.28
CA ARG A 70 -12.52 -15.73 -3.43
C ARG A 70 -12.95 -16.01 -4.87
N GLU A 71 -12.24 -15.48 -5.85
CA GLU A 71 -12.59 -15.62 -7.27
C GLU A 71 -11.99 -16.89 -7.90
N TYR A 72 -10.74 -17.23 -7.54
CA TYR A 72 -9.99 -18.30 -8.20
C TYR A 72 -9.77 -19.54 -7.33
N GLY A 73 -10.16 -19.47 -6.05
CA GLY A 73 -9.86 -20.50 -5.06
C GLY A 73 -8.48 -20.33 -4.43
N ASN A 74 -8.20 -21.16 -3.41
CA ASN A 74 -6.99 -21.02 -2.61
C ASN A 74 -5.69 -21.16 -3.44
N LEU A 75 -4.82 -20.16 -3.38
CA LEU A 75 -3.61 -20.04 -4.18
C LEU A 75 -2.63 -21.19 -3.95
N ILE A 76 -2.46 -21.62 -2.70
CA ILE A 76 -1.56 -22.74 -2.37
C ILE A 76 -2.04 -24.02 -3.05
N ASN A 77 -3.35 -24.26 -3.06
CA ASN A 77 -3.93 -25.44 -3.69
C ASN A 77 -3.81 -25.40 -5.22
N LEU A 78 -3.99 -24.22 -5.84
CA LEU A 78 -3.80 -24.04 -7.28
C LEU A 78 -2.36 -24.41 -7.69
N VAL A 79 -1.36 -23.84 -7.00
CA VAL A 79 0.05 -24.12 -7.29
C VAL A 79 0.42 -25.60 -7.04
N LYS A 80 -0.10 -26.21 -5.97
CA LYS A 80 0.11 -27.65 -5.71
C LYS A 80 -0.41 -28.53 -6.84
N ARG A 81 -1.59 -28.22 -7.39
CA ARG A 81 -2.15 -28.96 -8.54
C ARG A 81 -1.25 -28.82 -9.76
N ASP A 82 -0.80 -27.60 -10.06
CA ASP A 82 0.08 -27.37 -11.19
C ASP A 82 1.40 -28.11 -11.03
N ILE A 83 2.08 -28.04 -9.87
CA ILE A 83 3.34 -28.79 -9.65
C ILE A 83 3.12 -30.30 -9.82
N LEU A 84 2.00 -30.84 -9.31
CA LEU A 84 1.68 -32.27 -9.44
C LEU A 84 1.32 -32.69 -10.87
N MET A 85 0.93 -31.77 -11.77
CA MET A 85 0.71 -32.08 -13.18
C MET A 85 2.01 -32.14 -13.99
N TRP A 86 3.12 -31.64 -13.45
CA TRP A 86 4.43 -31.63 -14.11
C TRP A 86 5.35 -32.78 -13.65
N ILE A 87 4.93 -33.57 -12.65
CA ILE A 87 5.64 -34.74 -12.11
C ILE A 87 4.93 -36.00 -12.57
#